data_AF-A0A8T5HRW7-F1
#
_entry.id   AF-A0A8T5HRW7-F1
#
_cell.length_a   1.000
_cell.length_b   1.000
_cell.length_c   1.000
_cell.angle_alpha   90.00
_cell.angle_beta   90.00
_cell.angle_gamma   90.00
#
_symmetry.space_group_name_H-M   'P 1'
#
loop_
_entity.id
_entity.type
_entity.pdbx_description
1 polymer ?
#
loop_
_entity_poly.entity_id
_entity_poly.type
_entity_poly.pdbx_seq_one_letter_code
_entity_poly.pdbx_strand_id
1 'polypeptide(L)'
;MNKLVVAVYVLSLLLVGTLGFVGYSYYSSVQFDKQVTAYQEGGQAGYEEALAQVFQQAQSCQQVPLTIENNTINMIAVECLQQQAPEAVVE
;
A
#
# COMPACT_ATOMS: atom_id res chain seq x y z
N MET A 1 39.75 36.01 -26.31
CA MET A 1 39.08 34.69 -26.38
C MET A 1 38.18 34.65 -27.58
N ASN A 2 38.37 33.68 -28.47
CA ASN A 2 37.55 33.55 -29.67
C ASN A 2 36.11 33.23 -29.29
N LYS A 3 35.15 33.99 -29.81
CA LYS A 3 33.72 33.84 -29.50
C LYS A 3 33.21 32.42 -29.74
N LEU A 4 33.79 31.71 -30.71
CA LEU A 4 33.51 30.30 -31.00
C LEU A 4 33.96 29.36 -29.89
N VAL A 5 35.12 29.59 -29.26
CA VAL A 5 35.63 28.74 -28.17
C VAL A 5 34.75 28.89 -26.93
N VAL A 6 34.28 30.11 -26.65
CA VAL A 6 33.35 30.36 -25.54
C VAL A 6 32.00 29.67 -25.79
N ALA A 7 31.47 29.77 -27.01
CA ALA A 7 30.21 29.10 -27.36
C ALA A 7 30.28 27.58 -27.20
N VAL A 8 31.36 26.95 -27.69
CA VAL A 8 31.57 25.49 -27.55
C VAL A 8 31.70 25.07 -26.09
N TYR A 9 32.38 25.86 -25.27
CA TYR A 9 32.56 25.55 -23.85
C TYR A 9 31.23 25.58 -23.07
N VAL A 10 30.40 26.60 -23.32
CA VAL A 10 29.07 26.71 -22.70
C VAL A 10 28.15 25.58 -23.13
N LEU A 11 28.16 25.22 -24.42
CA LEU A 11 27.35 24.13 -24.97
C LEU A 11 27.73 22.77 -24.35
N SER A 12 29.03 22.53 -24.19
CA SER A 12 29.55 21.30 -23.57
C SER A 12 29.18 21.20 -22.09
N LEU A 13 29.30 22.30 -21.34
CA LEU A 13 28.89 22.37 -19.93
C LEU A 13 27.39 22.09 -19.75
N LEU A 14 26.56 22.66 -20.62
CA LEU A 14 25.11 22.48 -20.57
C LEU A 14 24.74 21.01 -20.85
N LEU A 15 25.42 20.37 -21.81
CA LEU A 15 25.18 18.98 -22.17
C LEU A 15 25.59 18.00 -21.06
N VAL A 16 26.73 18.24 -20.40
CA VAL A 16 27.15 17.43 -19.25
C VAL A 16 26.20 17.63 -18.06
N GLY A 17 25.75 18.87 -17.83
CA GLY A 17 24.78 19.19 -16.78
C GLY A 17 23.44 18.47 -16.96
N THR A 18 22.89 18.45 -18.19
CA THR A 18 21.62 17.76 -18.46
C THR A 18 21.74 16.24 -18.34
N LEU A 19 22.82 15.64 -18.85
CA LEU A 19 23.05 14.20 -18.70
C LEU A 19 23.21 13.79 -17.22
N GLY A 20 23.95 14.57 -16.43
CA GLY A 20 24.10 14.33 -15.00
C GLY A 20 22.77 14.43 -14.24
N PHE A 21 21.96 15.44 -14.55
CA PHE A 21 20.65 15.62 -13.93
C PHE A 21 19.68 14.48 -14.26
N VAL A 22 19.59 14.09 -15.53
CA VAL A 22 18.71 13.00 -15.96
C VAL A 22 19.14 11.68 -15.33
N GLY A 23 20.43 11.36 -15.31
CA GLY A 23 20.95 10.15 -14.67
C GLY A 23 20.65 10.09 -13.17
N TYR A 24 20.83 11.21 -12.46
CA TYR A 24 20.51 11.30 -11.03
C TYR A 24 19.00 11.15 -10.77
N SER A 25 18.16 11.83 -11.55
CA SER A 25 16.70 11.73 -11.42
C SER A 25 16.20 10.31 -11.64
N TYR A 26 16.73 9.59 -12.63
CA TYR A 26 16.34 8.22 -12.92
C TYR A 26 16.75 7.27 -11.79
N TYR A 27 17.99 7.40 -11.30
CA TYR A 27 18.48 6.58 -10.18
C TYR A 27 17.68 6.82 -8.90
N SER A 28 17.38 8.09 -8.58
CA SER A 28 16.58 8.45 -7.42
C SER A 28 15.16 7.91 -7.51
N SER A 29 14.51 7.99 -8.68
CA SER A 29 13.15 7.46 -8.87
C SER A 29 13.10 5.94 -8.70
N VAL A 30 14.06 5.20 -9.27
CA VAL A 30 14.09 3.73 -9.14
C VAL A 30 14.29 3.28 -7.69
N GLN A 31 15.12 3.98 -6.91
CA GLN A 31 15.30 3.66 -5.49
C GLN A 31 14.11 4.06 -4.62
N PHE A 32 13.39 5.11 -5.03
CA PHE A 32 12.17 5.54 -4.35
C PHE A 32 11.03 4.53 -4.57
N ASP A 33 10.81 4.10 -5.82
CA ASP A 33 9.80 3.08 -6.15
C ASP A 33 10.05 1.77 -5.41
N LYS A 34 11.30 1.29 -5.36
CA LYS A 34 11.63 0.05 -4.64
C LYS A 34 11.31 0.12 -3.15
N GLN A 35 11.56 1.25 -2.51
CA GLN A 35 11.23 1.42 -1.10
C GLN A 35 9.72 1.48 -0.89
N VAL A 36 9.00 2.26 -1.70
CA VAL A 36 7.54 2.36 -1.60
C VAL A 36 6.86 1.00 -1.80
N THR A 37 7.31 0.22 -2.77
CA THR A 37 6.80 -1.14 -3.01
C THR A 37 7.05 -2.06 -1.81
N ALA A 38 8.27 -2.08 -1.25
CA ALA A 38 8.58 -2.91 -0.08
C ALA A 38 7.76 -2.52 1.16
N TYR A 39 7.51 -1.23 1.38
CA TYR A 39 6.62 -0.76 2.44
C TYR A 39 5.16 -1.14 2.20
N GLN A 40 4.68 -1.08 0.96
CA GLN A 40 3.33 -1.51 0.61
C GLN A 40 3.16 -3.03 0.78
N GLU A 41 4.12 -3.83 0.33
CA GLU A 41 4.12 -5.28 0.49
C GLU A 41 4.17 -5.69 1.97
N GLY A 42 5.04 -5.07 2.77
CA GLY A 42 5.14 -5.35 4.20
C GLY A 42 3.89 -4.92 4.99
N GLY A 43 3.28 -3.78 4.62
CA GLY A 43 1.99 -3.36 5.17
C GLY A 43 0.88 -4.36 4.83
N GLN A 44 0.74 -4.73 3.56
CA GLN A 44 -0.30 -5.67 3.11
C GLN A 44 -0.17 -7.05 3.77
N ALA A 45 1.05 -7.58 3.92
CA ALA A 45 1.28 -8.85 4.60
C ALA A 45 0.79 -8.83 6.06
N GLY A 46 1.11 -7.76 6.81
CA GLY A 46 0.66 -7.62 8.20
C GLY A 46 -0.86 -7.46 8.34
N TYR A 47 -1.52 -6.78 7.39
CA TYR A 47 -2.98 -6.70 7.37
C TYR A 47 -3.63 -8.05 7.06
N GLU A 48 -3.06 -8.81 6.12
CA GLU A 48 -3.57 -10.12 5.74
C GLU A 48 -3.51 -11.11 6.91
N GLU A 49 -2.41 -11.11 7.67
CA GLU A 49 -2.25 -11.93 8.87
C GLU A 49 -3.25 -11.57 9.99
N ALA A 50 -3.47 -10.27 10.23
CA ALA A 50 -4.43 -9.80 11.24
C ALA A 50 -5.88 -10.11 10.83
N LEU A 51 -6.22 -9.92 9.54
CA LEU A 51 -7.52 -10.26 9.00
C LEU A 51 -7.75 -11.77 9.01
N ALA A 52 -6.74 -12.60 8.70
CA ALA A 52 -6.87 -14.05 8.70
C ALA A 52 -7.31 -14.59 10.07
N GLN A 53 -6.76 -14.07 11.16
CA GLN A 53 -7.16 -14.49 12.53
C GLN A 53 -8.61 -14.10 12.83
N VAL A 54 -9.01 -12.89 12.46
CA VAL A 54 -10.40 -12.41 12.63
C VAL A 54 -11.36 -13.23 11.77
N PHE A 55 -10.98 -13.57 10.53
CA PHE A 55 -11.78 -14.40 9.64
C PHE A 55 -11.93 -15.84 10.16
N GLN A 56 -10.85 -16.46 10.65
CA GLN A 56 -10.93 -17.80 11.24
C GLN A 56 -11.82 -17.82 12.48
N GLN A 57 -11.79 -16.77 13.30
CA GLN A 57 -12.64 -16.66 14.49
C GLN A 57 -14.10 -16.30 14.13
N ALA A 58 -14.33 -15.56 13.04
CA ALA A 58 -15.68 -15.30 12.55
C ALA A 58 -16.34 -16.54 11.95
N GLN A 59 -15.57 -17.45 11.34
CA GLN A 59 -16.06 -18.72 10.79
C GLN A 59 -16.56 -19.70 11.87
N SER A 60 -16.13 -19.56 13.13
CA SER A 60 -16.66 -20.39 14.22
C SER A 60 -18.03 -19.94 14.72
N CYS A 61 -18.67 -18.98 14.02
CA CYS A 61 -19.94 -18.36 14.41
C CYS A 61 -19.92 -17.73 15.81
N GLN A 62 -18.73 -17.44 16.34
CA GLN A 62 -18.56 -16.70 17.58
C GLN A 62 -18.45 -15.21 17.28
N GLN A 63 -19.09 -14.39 18.10
CA GLN A 63 -18.98 -12.94 17.97
C GLN A 63 -17.52 -12.53 18.25
N VAL A 64 -16.89 -11.88 17.28
CA VAL A 64 -15.53 -11.36 17.39
C VAL A 64 -15.62 -9.87 17.71
N PRO A 65 -15.31 -9.44 18.96
CA PRO A 65 -15.31 -8.03 19.32
C PRO A 65 -14.08 -7.34 18.72
N LEU A 66 -14.29 -6.44 17.77
CA LEU A 66 -13.25 -5.53 17.29
C LEU A 66 -13.34 -4.21 18.05
N THR A 67 -12.25 -3.82 18.69
CA THR A 67 -12.15 -2.52 19.37
C THR A 67 -11.20 -1.61 18.62
N ILE A 68 -11.71 -0.48 18.14
CA ILE A 68 -10.90 0.56 17.47
C ILE A 68 -11.10 1.87 18.22
N GLU A 69 -10.00 2.40 18.78
CA GLU A 69 -9.85 3.66 19.54
C GLU A 69 -10.71 3.77 20.81
N ASN A 70 -12.04 3.64 20.72
CA ASN A 70 -12.96 3.55 21.85
C ASN A 70 -14.34 2.97 21.47
N ASN A 71 -14.47 2.44 20.25
CA ASN A 71 -15.70 1.84 19.75
C ASN A 71 -15.47 0.33 19.62
N THR A 72 -16.32 -0.47 20.27
CA THR A 72 -16.30 -1.93 20.16
C THR A 72 -17.48 -2.37 19.30
N ILE A 73 -17.20 -3.05 18.18
CA ILE A 73 -18.20 -3.62 17.28
C ILE A 73 -18.05 -5.14 17.31
N ASN A 74 -19.15 -5.84 17.55
CA ASN A 74 -19.18 -7.30 17.50
C ASN A 74 -19.46 -7.73 16.06
N MET A 75 -18.49 -8.38 15.44
CA MET A 75 -18.64 -8.94 14.11
C MET A 75 -19.01 -10.42 14.19
N ILE A 76 -19.88 -10.85 13.28
CA ILE A 76 -20.25 -12.25 13.09
C ILE A 76 -20.36 -12.51 11.59
N ALA A 77 -19.94 -13.69 11.13
CA ALA A 77 -20.06 -14.04 9.73
C ALA A 77 -21.54 -14.11 9.33
N VAL A 78 -21.88 -13.57 8.16
CA VAL A 78 -23.28 -13.46 7.69
C VAL A 78 -23.91 -14.84 7.50
N GLU A 79 -23.11 -15.84 7.14
CA GLU A 79 -23.53 -17.25 7.06
C GLU A 79 -24.06 -17.80 8.40
N CYS A 80 -23.53 -17.32 9.52
CA CYS A 80 -23.96 -17.70 10.86
C CYS A 80 -25.30 -17.04 11.25
N LEU A 81 -25.60 -15.85 10.70
CA LEU A 81 -26.91 -15.20 10.89
C LEU A 81 -28.02 -15.96 10.17
N GLN A 82 -27.72 -16.60 9.04
CA GLN A 82 -28.68 -17.41 8.28
C GLN A 82 -29.04 -18.72 9.00
N GLN A 83 -28.13 -19.27 9.80
CA GLN A 83 -28.38 -20.46 10.63
C GLN A 83 -29.14 -20.14 11.93
N GLN A 84 -29.19 -18.88 12.33
CA GLN A 84 -29.87 -18.39 13.54
C GLN A 84 -31.23 -17.74 13.27
N ALA A 85 -31.64 -17.62 12.00
CA ALA A 85 -33.03 -17.34 11.66
C ALA A 85 -33.78 -18.69 11.69
N PRO A 86 -34.48 -19.04 12.79
CA PRO A 86 -35.45 -20.11 12.71
C PRO A 86 -36.45 -19.71 11.63
N GLU A 87 -36.89 -20.71 10.88
CA GLU A 87 -38.06 -20.68 10.01
C GLU A 87 -39.08 -19.67 10.54
N ALA A 88 -39.29 -18.59 9.80
CA ALA A 88 -40.50 -17.81 9.93
C ALA A 88 -41.64 -18.76 9.54
N VAL A 89 -42.26 -19.33 10.57
CA VAL A 89 -43.53 -20.04 10.50
C VAL A 89 -44.50 -19.07 9.81
N VAL A 90 -44.84 -19.37 8.57
CA VAL A 90 -45.95 -18.74 7.87
C VAL A 90 -47.21 -19.39 8.45
N GLU A 91 -47.81 -18.74 9.45
CA GLU A 91 -49.24 -18.91 9.79
C GLU A 91 -50.09 -17.95 8.95
#